data_AF-A0A537RCK0-F1
#
_entry.id   AF-A0A537RCK0-F1
#
_cell.length_a   1.000
_cell.length_b   1.000
_cell.length_c   1.000
_cell.angle_alpha   90.00
_cell.angle_beta   90.00
_cell.angle_gamma   90.00
#
_symmetry.space_group_name_H-M   'P 1'
#
loop_
_entity.id
_entity.type
_entity.pdbx_description
1 polymer ?
#
loop_
_entity_poly.entity_id
_entity_poly.type
_entity_poly.pdbx_seq_one_letter_code
_entity_poly.pdbx_strand_id
1 'polypeptide(L)' 'MSDQGVGASVLRKEDDRFLRGRGQYVADFRLTGAREVAFVRSTLAHGRIRNVSVPDEHKAAVFTAADLCNVKPIRASTAL' A
#
# COMPACT_ATOMS: atom_id res chain seq x y z
N MET A 1 -13.66 43.40 2.80
CA MET A 1 -12.61 42.36 2.91
C MET A 1 -12.65 41.58 1.60
N SER A 2 -11.51 41.18 1.05
CA SER A 2 -11.48 40.38 -0.17
C SER A 2 -12.08 39.00 0.10
N ASP A 3 -13.05 38.56 -0.70
CA ASP A 3 -13.68 37.23 -0.57
C ASP A 3 -12.76 36.09 -1.05
N GLN A 4 -11.53 36.41 -1.45
CA GLN A 4 -10.50 35.47 -1.90
C GLN A 4 -9.11 35.89 -1.41
N GLY A 5 -8.18 34.94 -1.31
CA GLY A 5 -6.78 35.19 -0.97
C GLY A 5 -6.41 34.92 0.49
N VAL A 6 -5.20 35.32 0.88
CA VAL A 6 -4.64 35.07 2.21
C VAL A 6 -5.45 35.83 3.27
N GLY A 7 -5.96 35.09 4.27
CA GLY A 7 -6.80 35.64 5.34
C GLY A 7 -8.30 35.62 5.07
N ALA A 8 -8.74 35.22 3.87
CA ALA A 8 -10.15 35.03 3.55
C ALA A 8 -10.63 33.63 3.99
N SER A 9 -11.82 33.55 4.58
CA SER A 9 -12.48 32.27 4.89
C SER A 9 -13.24 31.76 3.67
N VAL A 10 -12.54 31.09 2.75
CA VAL A 10 -13.10 30.59 1.48
C VAL A 10 -13.53 29.14 1.64
N LEU A 11 -14.63 28.75 0.99
CA LEU A 11 -15.02 27.35 0.87
C LEU A 11 -13.95 26.55 0.11
N ARG A 12 -13.74 25.29 0.52
CA ARG A 12 -12.75 24.42 -0.13
C ARG A 12 -13.25 24.00 -1.50
N LYS A 13 -12.35 23.98 -2.48
CA LYS A 13 -12.69 23.59 -3.87
C LYS A 13 -13.00 22.09 -3.96
N GLU A 14 -12.34 21.29 -3.14
CA GLU A 14 -12.40 19.83 -3.18
C GLU A 14 -13.69 19.27 -2.56
N ASP A 15 -14.41 20.06 -1.75
CA ASP A 15 -15.67 19.64 -1.13
C ASP A 15 -16.71 19.23 -2.18
N ASP A 16 -16.69 19.87 -3.35
CA ASP A 16 -17.60 19.57 -4.45
C ASP A 16 -17.55 18.10 -4.87
N ARG A 17 -16.34 17.55 -5.03
CA ARG A 17 -16.14 16.16 -5.44
C ARG A 17 -16.32 15.19 -4.28
N PHE A 18 -15.86 15.55 -3.08
CA PHE A 18 -15.91 14.64 -1.94
C PHE A 18 -17.33 14.46 -1.41
N LEU A 19 -18.09 15.54 -1.25
CA LEU A 19 -19.47 15.48 -0.72
C LEU A 19 -20.45 14.80 -1.68
N ARG A 20 -20.10 14.70 -2.97
CA ARG A 20 -20.92 14.02 -3.99
C ARG A 20 -20.45 12.59 -4.29
N GLY A 21 -19.52 12.04 -3.50
CA GLY A 21 -18.97 10.70 -3.74
C GLY A 21 -18.17 10.57 -5.04
N ARG A 22 -17.72 11.70 -5.61
CA ARG A 22 -16.85 11.77 -6.79
C ARG A 22 -15.37 11.89 -6.42
N GLY A 23 -15.03 11.66 -5.15
CA GLY A 23 -13.65 11.45 -4.74
C GLY A 23 -13.12 10.18 -5.39
N GLN A 24 -11.85 10.16 -5.75
CA GLN A 24 -11.14 8.97 -6.20
C GLN A 24 -9.98 8.71 -5.25
N TYR A 25 -10.05 7.59 -4.56
CA TYR A 25 -9.01 7.05 -3.71
C TYR A 25 -8.33 5.87 -4.41
N VAL A 26 -7.19 5.43 -3.88
CA VAL A 26 -6.42 4.31 -4.46
C VAL A 26 -7.27 3.05 -4.61
N ALA A 27 -8.19 2.80 -3.67
CA ALA A 27 -9.08 1.63 -3.70
C ALA A 27 -10.22 1.72 -4.74
N ASP A 28 -10.49 2.90 -5.29
CA ASP A 28 -11.60 3.12 -6.23
C ASP A 28 -11.20 2.83 -7.68
N PHE A 29 -9.89 2.72 -7.94
CA PHE A 29 -9.42 2.36 -9.28
C PHE A 29 -9.85 0.93 -9.64
N ARG A 30 -10.43 0.80 -10.83
CA ARG A 30 -10.80 -0.48 -11.45
C ARG A 30 -10.13 -0.54 -12.82
N LEU A 31 -8.97 -1.17 -12.87
CA LEU A 31 -8.22 -1.38 -14.12
C LEU A 31 -8.45 -2.80 -14.63
N THR A 32 -8.71 -2.93 -15.92
CA THR A 32 -8.80 -4.23 -16.58
C THR A 32 -7.48 -5.00 -16.41
N GLY A 33 -7.56 -6.23 -15.91
CA GLY A 33 -6.38 -7.07 -15.67
C GLY A 33 -5.65 -6.81 -14.35
N ALA A 34 -6.13 -5.90 -13.50
CA ALA A 34 -5.59 -5.73 -12.15
C ALA A 34 -5.68 -7.05 -11.37
N ARG A 35 -4.62 -7.36 -10.63
CA ARG A 35 -4.54 -8.51 -9.71
C ARG A 35 -4.52 -8.01 -8.27
N GLU A 36 -5.11 -8.79 -7.38
CA GLU A 36 -5.03 -8.56 -5.95
C GLU A 36 -3.79 -9.24 -5.37
N VAL A 37 -3.25 -8.67 -4.30
CA VAL A 37 -2.08 -9.22 -3.60
C VAL A 37 -2.43 -9.41 -2.12
N ALA A 38 -1.96 -10.52 -1.56
CA ALA A 38 -2.06 -10.81 -0.13
C ALA A 38 -0.65 -10.96 0.46
N PHE A 39 -0.47 -10.46 1.68
CA PHE A 39 0.81 -10.57 2.39
C PHE A 39 0.68 -11.55 3.55
N VAL A 40 1.46 -12.63 3.52
CA VAL A 40 1.63 -13.51 4.67
C VAL A 40 2.62 -12.85 5.64
N ARG A 41 2.19 -12.64 6.88
CA ARG A 41 3.02 -12.01 7.93
C ARG A 41 3.41 -13.04 8.99
N SER A 42 4.53 -12.78 9.66
CA SER A 42 4.96 -13.56 10.83
C SER A 42 3.92 -13.45 11.94
N THR A 43 3.60 -14.58 12.57
CA THR A 43 2.82 -14.65 13.82
C THR A 43 3.71 -14.47 15.06
N LEU A 44 5.03 -14.47 14.88
CA LEU A 44 6.03 -14.29 15.93
C LEU A 44 6.66 -12.89 15.85
N ALA A 45 6.91 -12.29 17.01
CA ALA A 45 7.59 -10.99 17.11
C ALA A 45 9.07 -11.07 16.69
N HIS A 46 9.74 -12.18 17.02
CA HIS A 46 11.13 -12.42 16.64
C HIS A 46 11.37 -13.91 16.36
N GLY A 47 12.11 -14.20 15.30
CA GLY A 47 12.43 -15.56 14.91
C GLY A 47 13.17 -15.62 13.59
N ARG A 48 13.86 -16.73 13.34
CA ARG A 48 14.52 -16.99 12.07
C ARG A 48 13.60 -17.79 11.16
N ILE A 49 13.38 -17.30 9.94
CA ILE A 49 12.69 -18.05 8.90
C ILE A 49 13.57 -19.26 8.53
N ARG A 50 13.08 -20.47 8.81
CA ARG A 50 13.78 -21.72 8.47
C ARG A 50 13.45 -22.19 7.06
N ASN A 51 12.19 -22.09 6.67
CA ASN A 51 11.70 -22.49 5.36
C ASN A 51 10.41 -21.73 5.01
N VAL A 52 10.11 -21.62 3.72
CA VAL A 52 8.80 -21.19 3.19
C VAL A 52 8.41 -22.22 2.14
N SER A 53 7.31 -22.95 2.36
CA SER A 53 6.79 -23.91 1.38
C SER A 53 5.68 -23.27 0.56
N VAL A 54 5.86 -23.28 -0.76
CA VAL A 54 4.88 -22.81 -1.74
C VAL A 54 4.41 -24.01 -2.56
N PRO A 55 3.11 -24.32 -2.60
CA PRO A 55 2.57 -25.35 -3.48
C PRO A 55 2.96 -25.10 -4.95
N ASP A 56 3.26 -26.16 -5.70
CA ASP A 56 3.77 -26.05 -7.07
C ASP A 56 2.83 -25.25 -7.98
N GLU A 57 1.53 -25.46 -7.83
CA GLU A 57 0.45 -24.75 -8.53
C GLU A 57 0.43 -23.22 -8.31
N HIS A 58 1.11 -22.72 -7.27
CA HIS A 58 1.12 -21.31 -6.89
C HIS A 58 2.49 -20.63 -7.06
N LYS A 59 3.53 -21.36 -7.48
CA LYS A 59 4.89 -20.82 -7.62
C LYS A 59 5.01 -19.62 -8.57
N ALA A 60 4.12 -19.50 -9.55
CA ALA A 60 4.11 -18.37 -10.49
C ALA A 60 3.51 -17.08 -9.91
N ALA A 61 2.80 -17.15 -8.78
CA ALA A 61 2.05 -16.03 -8.20
C ALA A 61 2.44 -15.71 -6.75
N VAL A 62 3.31 -16.53 -6.13
CA VAL A 62 3.81 -16.31 -4.78
C VAL A 62 5.28 -15.91 -4.85
N PHE A 63 5.59 -14.77 -4.27
CA PHE A 63 6.94 -14.22 -4.24
C PHE A 63 7.44 -14.15 -2.81
N THR A 64 8.70 -14.50 -2.63
CA THR A 64 9.43 -14.49 -1.35
C THR A 64 10.59 -13.50 -1.43
N ALA A 65 11.29 -13.32 -0.31
CA ALA A 65 12.51 -12.51 -0.29
C ALA A 65 13.59 -13.02 -1.27
N ALA A 66 13.59 -14.32 -1.60
CA ALA A 66 14.55 -14.88 -2.55
C ALA A 66 14.32 -14.40 -3.99
N ASP A 67 13.07 -14.04 -4.33
CA ASP A 67 12.66 -13.57 -5.65
C ASP A 67 12.94 -12.07 -5.84
N LEU A 68 13.08 -11.32 -4.74
CA LEU A 68 13.29 -9.88 -4.72
C LEU A 68 14.79 -9.50 -4.71
N CYS A 69 15.59 -10.13 -5.57
CA CYS A 69 17.05 -10.02 -5.58
C CYS A 69 17.59 -8.59 -5.76
N ASN A 70 16.84 -7.70 -6.42
CA ASN A 70 17.22 -6.32 -6.68
C ASN A 70 16.63 -5.30 -5.70
N VAL A 71 15.97 -5.76 -4.64
CA VAL A 71 15.33 -4.90 -3.64
C VAL A 71 16.16 -4.91 -2.37
N LYS A 72 16.60 -3.72 -1.92
CA LYS A 72 17.29 -3.61 -0.63
C LYS A 72 16.30 -3.93 0.50
N PRO A 73 16.70 -4.77 1.48
CA PRO A 73 15.83 -5.06 2.61
C PRO A 73 15.61 -3.79 3.45
N ILE A 74 14.36 -3.53 3.83
CA ILE A 74 14.04 -2.56 4.86
C ILE A 74 14.39 -3.21 6.19
N ARG A 75 15.57 -2.88 6.73
CA ARG A 75 16.04 -3.38 8.01
C ARG A 75 15.83 -2.29 9.05
N ALA A 76 15.05 -2.60 10.09
CA ALA A 76 15.13 -1.85 11.33
C ALA A 76 16.38 -2.35 12.07
N SER A 77 17.50 -1.64 11.95
CA SER A 77 18.69 -1.90 12.78
C SER A 77 18.42 -1.35 14.18
N THR A 78 17.74 -2.11 15.01
CA THR A 78 17.59 -1.77 16.42
C THR A 78 18.91 -2.09 17.11
N ALA A 79 19.55 -1.06 17.67
CA ALA A 79 20.72 -1.20 18.54
C ALA A 79 20.25 -1.56 19.95
N LEU A 80 19.86 -2.82 20.13
CA LEU A 80 19.74 -3.47 21.44
C LEU A 80 20.42 -4.83 21.34
#